data_AF-A0A524HXS0-F1
#
_entry.id   AF-A0A524HXS0-F1
#
_cell.length_a   1.000
_cell.length_b   1.000
_cell.length_c   1.000
_cell.angle_alpha   90.00
_cell.angle_beta   90.00
_cell.angle_gamma   90.00
#
_symmetry.space_group_name_H-M   'P 1'
#
loop_
_entity.id
_entity.type
_entity.pdbx_description
1 polymer ?
#
loop_
_entity_poly.entity_id
_entity_poly.type
_entity_poly.pdbx_seq_one_letter_code
_entity_poly.pdbx_strand_id
1 'polypeptide(L)'
;MRTELRRVQRTGASTLTVSLPKEWADSSGLKAGDQVSMVVQVDGTIVLDTKIERRKEVLRKEIWTDGKESTEHLTRKLIGA
;
A
#
# COMPACT_ATOMS: atom_id res chain seq x y z
N MET A 1 6.71 -26.66 -0.93
CA MET A 1 5.94 -25.69 -0.11
C MET A 1 5.12 -26.48 0.89
N ARG A 2 5.18 -26.14 2.19
CA ARG A 2 4.37 -26.79 3.21
C ARG A 2 3.22 -25.87 3.58
N THR A 3 1.99 -26.35 3.43
CA THR A 3 0.80 -25.61 3.87
C THR A 3 0.71 -25.66 5.38
N GLU A 4 0.61 -24.51 6.03
CA GLU A 4 0.33 -24.41 7.47
C GLU A 4 -1.10 -23.93 7.68
N LEU A 5 -1.84 -24.62 8.56
CA LEU A 5 -3.19 -24.20 8.95
C LEU A 5 -3.11 -23.28 10.16
N ARG A 6 -3.70 -22.09 10.04
CA ARG A 6 -3.80 -21.09 11.11
C ARG A 6 -5.27 -20.82 11.38
N ARG A 7 -5.64 -20.61 12.65
CA ARG A 7 -6.99 -20.17 13.00
C ARG A 7 -7.09 -18.66 12.86
N VAL A 8 -8.24 -18.21 12.38
CA VAL A 8 -8.63 -16.80 12.46
C VAL A 8 -9.08 -16.51 13.90
N GLN A 9 -8.61 -15.40 14.45
CA GLN A 9 -8.89 -14.94 15.80
C GLN A 9 -9.63 -13.61 15.75
N ARG A 10 -10.49 -13.33 16.74
CA ARG A 10 -11.16 -12.03 16.87
C ARG A 10 -10.41 -11.18 17.89
N THR A 11 -9.91 -10.02 17.47
CA THR A 11 -9.12 -9.10 18.33
C THR A 11 -9.84 -7.80 18.68
N GLY A 12 -11.08 -7.62 18.20
CA GLY A 12 -11.96 -6.50 18.52
C GLY A 12 -13.42 -6.81 18.21
N ALA A 13 -14.30 -5.81 18.24
CA ALA A 13 -15.72 -6.03 17.91
C ALA A 13 -15.91 -6.47 16.44
N SER A 14 -15.13 -5.89 15.52
CA SER A 14 -15.23 -6.12 14.06
C SER A 14 -13.92 -6.56 13.41
N THR A 15 -12.86 -6.80 14.19
CA THR A 15 -11.52 -7.12 13.64
C THR A 15 -11.17 -8.59 13.83
N LEU A 16 -10.76 -9.21 12.73
CA LEU A 16 -10.21 -10.56 12.68
C LEU A 16 -8.72 -10.51 12.37
N THR A 17 -7.95 -11.43 12.94
CA THR A 17 -6.51 -11.58 12.70
C THR A 17 -6.15 -13.04 12.44
N VAL A 18 -5.05 -13.24 11.73
CA VAL A 18 -4.41 -14.54 11.57
C VAL A 18 -2.91 -14.36 11.79
N SER A 19 -2.28 -15.26 12.53
CA SER A 19 -0.85 -15.16 12.80
C SER A 19 -0.04 -15.47 11.54
N LEU A 20 0.91 -14.59 11.20
CA LEU A 20 1.87 -14.80 10.11
C LEU A 20 2.89 -15.88 10.48
N PRO A 21 3.42 -16.67 9.52
CA PRO A 21 4.50 -17.61 9.80
C PRO A 21 5.74 -16.89 10.33
N LYS A 22 6.24 -17.33 11.49
CA LYS A 22 7.33 -16.63 12.19
C LYS A 22 8.59 -16.58 11.34
N GLU A 23 9.01 -17.71 10.79
CA GLU A 23 10.19 -17.80 9.92
C GLU A 23 10.06 -16.91 8.69
N TRP A 24 8.87 -16.86 8.07
CA TRP A 24 8.62 -15.98 6.92
C TRP A 24 8.67 -14.50 7.32
N ALA A 25 8.03 -14.11 8.42
CA ALA A 25 8.03 -12.74 8.91
C ALA A 25 9.46 -12.28 9.26
N ASP A 26 10.21 -13.12 9.98
CA ASP A 26 11.60 -12.87 10.35
C ASP A 26 12.49 -12.74 9.09
N SER A 27 12.35 -13.65 8.11
CA SER A 27 13.11 -13.60 6.84
C SER A 27 12.74 -12.41 5.96
N SER A 28 11.52 -11.87 6.10
CA SER A 28 11.04 -10.67 5.42
C SER A 28 11.40 -9.38 6.16
N GLY A 29 12.06 -9.48 7.33
CA GLY A 29 12.45 -8.33 8.15
C GLY A 29 11.29 -7.62 8.86
N LEU A 30 10.10 -8.25 8.93
CA LEU A 30 8.92 -7.68 9.57
C LEU A 30 9.07 -7.66 11.09
N LYS A 31 8.66 -6.54 11.69
CA LYS A 31 8.57 -6.34 13.14
C LYS A 31 7.14 -6.01 13.54
N ALA A 32 6.84 -6.15 14.83
CA ALA A 32 5.55 -5.75 15.37
C ALA A 32 5.32 -4.26 15.10
N GLY A 33 4.17 -3.94 14.48
CA GLY A 33 3.81 -2.58 14.08
C GLY A 33 4.17 -2.23 12.63
N ASP A 34 4.96 -3.05 11.93
CA ASP A 34 5.20 -2.84 10.51
C ASP A 34 3.92 -3.07 9.70
N GLN A 35 3.74 -2.26 8.66
CA GLN A 35 2.66 -2.42 7.72
C GLN A 35 3.03 -3.43 6.63
N VAL A 36 2.02 -4.11 6.08
CA VAL A 36 2.12 -4.92 4.86
C VAL A 36 1.03 -4.51 3.89
N SER A 37 1.29 -4.61 2.59
CA SER A 37 0.23 -4.48 1.59
C SER A 37 -0.57 -5.78 1.52
N MET A 38 -1.89 -5.66 1.39
CA MET A 38 -2.79 -6.81 1.33
C MET A 38 -3.79 -6.62 0.19
N VAL A 39 -3.87 -7.62 -0.69
CA VAL A 39 -4.82 -7.64 -1.82
C VAL A 39 -5.63 -8.92 -1.76
N VAL A 40 -6.96 -8.78 -1.78
CA VAL A 40 -7.88 -9.92 -1.94
C VAL A 40 -8.05 -10.16 -3.44
N GLN A 41 -7.71 -11.36 -3.88
CA GLN A 41 -7.86 -11.77 -5.28
C GLN A 41 -9.29 -12.28 -5.56
N VAL A 42 -9.63 -12.36 -6.84
CA VAL A 42 -10.96 -12.83 -7.30
C VAL A 42 -11.23 -14.28 -6.90
N ASP A 43 -10.18 -15.10 -6.79
CA ASP A 43 -10.27 -16.50 -6.35
C ASP A 43 -10.41 -16.67 -4.82
N GLY A 44 -10.48 -15.55 -4.08
CA GLY A 44 -10.60 -15.54 -2.62
C GLY A 44 -9.28 -15.70 -1.88
N THR A 45 -8.15 -15.81 -2.58
CA THR A 45 -6.83 -15.80 -1.93
C THR A 45 -6.45 -14.39 -1.48
N ILE A 46 -5.59 -14.31 -0.46
CA ILE A 46 -5.02 -13.05 0.02
C ILE A 46 -3.53 -13.06 -0.29
N VAL A 47 -3.06 -12.03 -0.98
CA VAL A 47 -1.63 -11.79 -1.21
C VAL A 47 -1.16 -10.75 -0.22
N LEU A 48 -0.09 -11.09 0.49
CA LEU A 48 0.62 -10.18 1.38
C LEU A 48 1.97 -9.81 0.77
N ASP A 49 2.23 -8.52 0.63
CA ASP A 49 3.53 -8.00 0.21
C ASP A 49 4.18 -7.22 1.35
N THR A 50 5.38 -7.66 1.74
CA THR A 50 6.21 -7.06 2.79
C THR A 50 7.04 -5.89 2.26
N LYS A 51 7.22 -5.82 0.95
CA LYS A 51 7.81 -4.67 0.28
C LYS A 51 6.71 -3.67 0.04
N ILE A 52 6.40 -2.90 1.09
CA ILE A 52 5.81 -1.59 0.86
C ILE A 52 6.92 -0.75 0.22
N GLU A 53 7.13 -0.95 -1.09
CA GLU A 53 7.49 0.18 -1.90
C GLU A 53 6.43 1.20 -1.56
N ARG A 54 6.84 2.26 -0.86
CA ARG A 54 6.20 3.54 -1.03
C ARG A 54 6.33 3.82 -2.52
N ARG A 55 5.45 3.24 -3.34
CA ARG A 55 4.71 4.05 -4.29
C ARG A 55 4.11 5.14 -3.41
N LYS A 56 4.93 6.18 -3.17
CA LYS A 56 4.47 7.51 -3.49
C LYS A 56 3.85 7.28 -4.86
N GLU A 57 2.53 7.10 -4.91
CA GLU A 57 1.81 7.57 -6.06
C GLU A 57 2.34 8.98 -6.21
N VAL A 58 3.28 9.16 -7.14
CA VAL A 58 3.73 10.48 -7.50
C VAL A 58 2.43 11.09 -7.95
N LEU A 59 1.87 12.00 -7.14
CA LEU A 59 0.62 12.67 -7.44
C LEU A 59 0.83 13.36 -8.78
N ARG A 60 0.46 12.69 -9.86
CA ARG A 60 0.66 13.16 -11.21
C ARG A 60 -0.57 13.97 -11.53
N LYS A 61 -0.41 15.29 -11.49
CA LYS A 61 -1.44 16.22 -11.92
C LYS A 61 -1.03 16.78 -13.28
N GLU A 62 -1.87 16.54 -14.28
CA GLU A 62 -1.67 17.11 -15.61
C GLU A 62 -2.31 18.50 -15.67
N ILE A 63 -1.51 19.49 -16.05
CA ILE A 63 -1.96 20.87 -16.22
C ILE A 63 -1.88 21.19 -17.71
N TRP A 64 -3.02 21.46 -18.32
CA TRP A 64 -3.09 21.92 -19.71
C TRP A 64 -2.80 23.41 -19.78
N THR A 65 -1.88 23.80 -20.67
CA THR A 65 -1.49 25.20 -20.90
C THR A 65 -1.61 25.51 -22.39
N ASP A 66 -1.93 26.76 -22.72
CA ASP A 66 -1.72 27.25 -24.08
C ASP A 66 -0.30 27.82 -24.21
N GLY A 67 0.22 27.89 -25.44
CA GLY A 67 1.58 28.38 -25.72
C GLY A 67 1.76 29.89 -25.58
N LYS A 68 0.76 30.63 -25.10
CA LYS A 68 0.75 32.09 -24.98
C LYS A 68 0.65 32.56 -23.53
N GLU A 69 0.54 31.67 -22.56
CA GLU A 69 0.47 32.03 -21.14
C GLU A 69 1.80 32.62 -20.63
N SER A 70 1.70 33.64 -19.77
CA SER A 70 2.88 34.24 -19.12
C SER A 70 3.42 33.35 -18.00
N THR A 71 4.71 33.49 -17.70
CA THR A 71 5.42 32.73 -16.65
C THR A 71 4.75 32.83 -15.28
N GLU A 72 4.21 34.00 -14.91
CA GLU A 72 3.48 34.17 -13.64
C GLU A 72 2.15 33.42 -13.61
N HIS A 73 1.45 33.32 -14.74
CA HIS A 73 0.21 32.55 -14.83
C HIS A 73 0.47 31.05 -14.67
N LEU A 74 1.54 30.54 -15.31
CA LEU A 74 1.98 29.16 -15.17
C LEU A 74 2.42 28.83 -13.74
N THR A 75 3.16 29.74 -13.10
CA THR A 75 3.62 29.58 -11.71
C THR A 75 2.43 29.47 -10.75
N ARG A 76 1.40 30.29 -10.93
CA ARG A 76 0.18 30.22 -10.11
C ARG A 76 -0.57 28.89 -10.29
N LYS A 77 -0.67 28.39 -11.52
CA LYS A 77 -1.29 27.09 -11.81
C LYS A 77 -0.52 25.94 -11.14
N LEU A 78 0.81 25.99 -11.14
CA LEU A 78 1.67 25.01 -10.46
C LEU A 78 1.51 25.03 -8.93
N ILE A 79 1.42 26.22 -8.32
CA ILE A 79 1.30 26.36 -6.86
C ILE A 79 -0.12 25.98 -6.38
N GLY A 80 -1.15 26.25 -7.19
CA GLY A 80 -2.55 25.92 -6.86
C GLY A 80 -3.01 24.51 -7.27
N ALA A 81 -2.13 23.72 -7.87
CA ALA A 81 -2.40 22.35 -8.30
C ALA A 81 -2.21 21.35 -7.15
#